data_AF-A0A6M3IMU0-F1
#
_entry.id   AF-A0A6M3IMU0-F1
#
_cell.length_a   1.000
_cell.length_b   1.000
_cell.length_c   1.000
_cell.angle_alpha   90.00
_cell.angle_beta   90.00
_cell.angle_gamma   90.00
#
_symmetry.space_group_name_H-M   'P 1'
#
loop_
_entity.id
_entity.type
_entity.pdbx_description
1 polymer ?
#
loop_
_entity_poly.entity_id
_entity_poly.type
_entity_poly.pdbx_seq_one_letter_code
_entity_poly.pdbx_strand_id
1 'polypeptide(L)' 'MPKFKGTFNYYCELIILWNHAKDISESKRFFIIELAKRLGKTTGSIRRYFNGAKDNFKIKEIKNEKTLA' A
#
# COMPACT_ATOMS: atom_id res chain seq x y z
N MET A 1 -3.32 -0.29 -16.66
CA MET A 1 -3.40 0.34 -15.31
C MET A 1 -2.01 0.35 -14.69
N PRO A 2 -1.56 1.50 -14.15
CA PRO A 2 -0.29 1.60 -13.44
C PRO A 2 -0.16 0.55 -12.33
N LYS A 3 1.09 0.12 -12.09
CA LYS A 3 1.44 -0.80 -11.01
C LYS A 3 1.93 0.02 -9.82
N PHE A 4 1.46 -0.27 -8.62
CA PHE A 4 1.88 0.40 -7.41
C PHE A 4 2.51 -0.60 -6.44
N LYS A 5 3.55 -0.13 -5.75
CA LYS A 5 4.18 -0.83 -4.63
C LYS A 5 3.79 -0.13 -3.33
N GLY A 6 3.13 -0.85 -2.45
CA GLY A 6 2.82 -0.44 -1.09
C GLY A 6 3.78 -1.09 -0.11
N THR A 7 4.37 -0.30 0.76
CA THR A 7 5.21 -0.76 1.86
C THR A 7 4.59 -0.28 3.17
N PHE A 8 4.34 -1.20 4.08
CA PHE A 8 3.70 -0.93 5.36
C PHE A 8 4.52 -1.55 6.49
N ASN A 9 4.89 -0.75 7.48
CA ASN A 9 5.54 -1.23 8.70
C ASN A 9 4.46 -1.42 9.77
N TYR A 10 4.19 -2.68 10.11
CA TYR A 10 3.26 -3.06 11.17
C TYR A 10 4.05 -3.67 12.31
N TYR A 11 4.25 -2.91 13.41
CA TYR A 11 4.96 -3.40 14.59
C TYR A 11 6.33 -4.05 14.28
N CYS A 12 7.17 -3.38 13.48
CA CYS A 12 8.47 -3.86 13.01
C CYS A 12 8.42 -4.99 11.97
N GLU A 13 7.23 -5.42 11.54
CA GLU A 13 7.07 -6.30 10.39
C GLU A 13 6.84 -5.48 9.12
N LEU A 14 7.73 -5.67 8.14
CA LEU A 14 7.62 -5.02 6.85
C LEU A 14 6.71 -5.84 5.93
N ILE A 15 5.53 -5.29 5.62
CA ILE A 15 4.59 -5.86 4.67
C ILE A 15 4.71 -5.12 3.35
N ILE A 16 5.02 -5.86 2.29
CA ILE A 16 5.07 -5.34 0.92
C ILE A 16 3.90 -5.93 0.15
N LEU A 17 3.14 -5.06 -0.50
CA LEU A 17 2.02 -5.43 -1.34
C LEU A 17 2.16 -4.74 -2.71
N TRP A 18 1.59 -5.38 -3.72
CA TRP A 18 1.56 -4.86 -5.09
C TRP A 18 0.13 -4.88 -5.60
N ASN A 19 -0.28 -3.82 -6.28
CA ASN A 19 -1.59 -3.79 -6.94
C ASN A 19 -1.53 -2.98 -8.23
N HIS A 20 -2.54 -3.21 -9.08
CA HIS A 20 -2.85 -2.34 -10.20
C HIS A 20 -4.02 -1.45 -9.82
N ALA A 21 -3.91 -0.16 -10.08
CA ALA A 21 -4.95 0.82 -9.78
C ALA A 21 -4.93 1.95 -10.82
N LYS A 22 -6.00 2.73 -10.91
CA LYS A 22 -6.09 3.90 -11.79
C LYS A 22 -5.24 5.06 -11.29
N ASP A 23 -5.14 5.21 -9.96
CA ASP A 23 -4.46 6.30 -9.27
C ASP A 23 -3.99 5.85 -7.87
N ILE A 24 -3.25 6.73 -7.20
CA ILE A 24 -2.73 6.49 -5.84
C ILE A 24 -3.86 6.29 -4.82
N SER A 25 -5.00 6.98 -4.98
CA SER A 25 -6.12 6.91 -4.02
C SER A 25 -6.82 5.55 -4.08
N GLU A 26 -7.03 5.02 -5.28
CA GLU A 26 -7.54 3.67 -5.48
C GLU A 26 -6.53 2.61 -5.01
N SER A 27 -5.25 2.81 -5.30
CA SER A 27 -4.18 1.95 -4.79
C SER A 27 -4.16 1.89 -3.26
N LYS A 28 -4.30 3.04 -2.57
CA LYS A 28 -4.46 3.11 -1.11
C LYS A 28 -5.63 2.27 -0.62
N ARG A 29 -6.79 2.38 -1.28
CA ARG A 29 -8.00 1.63 -0.90
C ARG A 29 -7.74 0.13 -0.98
N PHE A 30 -7.13 -0.35 -2.07
CA PHE A 30 -6.80 -1.76 -2.23
C PHE A 30 -5.80 -2.24 -1.17
N PHE A 31 -4.76 -1.45 -0.86
CA PHE A 31 -3.82 -1.81 0.20
C PHE A 31 -4.48 -1.93 1.58
N ILE A 32 -5.39 -1.01 1.93
CA ILE A 32 -6.12 -1.08 3.20
C ILE A 32 -6.96 -2.35 3.28
N ILE A 33 -7.65 -2.72 2.20
CA ILE A 33 -8.48 -3.94 2.15
C ILE A 33 -7.61 -5.19 2.31
N GLU A 34 -6.48 -5.26 1.60
CA GLU A 34 -5.61 -6.43 1.63
C GLU A 34 -4.90 -6.58 2.97
N LEU A 35 -4.41 -5.48 3.56
CA LEU A 35 -3.84 -5.47 4.91
C LEU A 35 -4.87 -5.89 5.95
N ALA A 36 -6.11 -5.42 5.84
CA ALA A 36 -7.19 -5.79 6.75
C ALA A 36 -7.44 -7.31 6.71
N LYS A 37 -7.48 -7.91 5.52
CA LYS A 37 -7.58 -9.37 5.34
C LYS A 37 -6.39 -10.11 5.95
N ARG A 38 -5.16 -9.71 5.59
CA ARG A 38 -3.92 -10.39 6.02
C ARG A 38 -3.72 -10.36 7.54
N LEU A 39 -4.11 -9.26 8.17
CA LEU A 39 -3.96 -9.07 9.62
C LEU A 39 -5.19 -9.49 10.43
N GLY A 40 -6.27 -9.95 9.77
CA GLY A 40 -7.53 -10.26 10.44
C GLY A 40 -8.14 -9.05 11.16
N LYS A 41 -8.03 -7.86 10.58
CA LYS A 41 -8.52 -6.59 11.15
C LYS A 41 -9.57 -5.95 10.26
N THR A 42 -10.28 -4.96 10.81
CA THR A 42 -11.20 -4.13 10.02
C THR A 42 -10.44 -3.07 9.23
N THR A 43 -10.98 -2.67 8.07
CA THR A 43 -10.40 -1.61 7.24
C THR A 43 -10.31 -0.27 7.99
N GLY A 44 -11.25 0.01 8.90
CA GLY A 44 -11.22 1.19 9.76
C GLY A 44 -10.03 1.20 10.72
N SER A 45 -9.69 0.05 11.32
CA SER A 45 -8.50 -0.09 12.18
C SER A 45 -7.23 0.19 11.38
N ILE A 46 -7.07 -0.45 10.22
CA ILE A 46 -5.93 -0.22 9.32
C ILE A 46 -5.85 1.24 8.87
N ARG A 47 -6.98 1.88 8.55
CA ARG A 47 -7.02 3.29 8.16
C ARG A 47 -6.51 4.22 9.27
N ARG A 48 -6.75 3.91 10.55
CA ARG A 48 -6.19 4.68 11.67
C ARG A 48 -4.66 4.59 11.69
N TYR A 49 -4.08 3.43 11.42
CA TYR A 49 -2.63 3.29 11.31
C TYR A 49 -2.04 4.10 10.15
N PHE A 50 -2.75 4.18 9.01
CA PHE A 50 -2.33 5.00 7.87
C PHE A 50 -2.36 6.50 8.15
N ASN A 51 -3.35 6.97 8.90
CA ASN A 51 -3.53 8.41 9.15
C ASN A 51 -2.78 8.90 10.40
N GLY A 52 -2.48 8.00 11.35
CA GLY A 52 -1.84 8.36 12.63
C GLY A 52 -0.31 8.40 12.60
N ALA A 53 0.34 7.73 11.65
CA ALA A 53 1.80 7.68 11.58
C ALA A 53 2.30 7.98 10.15
N LYS A 54 2.95 9.14 9.97
CA LYS A 54 3.48 9.60 8.68
C LYS A 54 4.50 8.66 8.04
N ASP A 55 5.18 7.84 8.84
CA ASP A 55 6.32 7.03 8.38
C ASP A 55 6.05 5.53 8.23
N ASN A 56 4.87 5.05 8.64
CA ASN A 56 4.57 3.61 8.64
C ASN A 56 4.09 3.10 7.28
N PHE A 57 3.90 3.98 6.29
CA PHE A 57 3.35 3.61 4.99
C PHE A 57 3.93 4.41 3.84
N LYS A 58 4.27 3.73 2.74
CA LYS A 58 4.69 4.35 1.48
C LYS A 58 4.03 3.62 0.30
N ILE A 59 3.37 4.37 -0.59
CA ILE A 59 2.99 3.89 -1.94
C ILE A 59 3.84 4.62 -2.95
N LYS A 60 4.41 3.86 -3.88
CA LYS A 60 5.02 4.42 -5.08
C LYS A 60 4.41 3.78 -6.31
N GLU A 61 4.04 4.60 -7.27
CA GLU A 61 3.77 4.14 -8.62
C GLU A 61 5.09 3.67 -9.23
N ILE A 62 5.08 2.47 -9.78
CA ILE A 62 6.20 1.90 -10.49
C ILE A 62 6.00 2.28 -11.94
N LYS A 63 6.61 3.39 -12.31
CA LYS A 63 6.85 3.69 -13.72
C LYS A 63 7.84 2.62 -14.17
N ASN A 64 7.43 1.73 -15.07
CA ASN A 64 8.41 0.91 -15.79
C ASN A 64 9.34 1.92 -16.45
N GLU A 65 10.53 2.11 -15.88
CA GLU A 65 11.63 2.74 -16.59
C GLU A 65 11.79 1.89 -17.83
N LYS A 66 11.45 2.48 -18.98
CA LYS A 66 11.78 1.89 -20.26
C LYS A 66 13.25 1.51 -20.17
N THR A 67 13.50 0.23 -20.37
CA THR A 67 14.77 -0.30 -20.84
C THR A 67 15.31 0.68 -21.89
N LEU A 68 16.23 1.55 -21.50
CA LEU A 68 17.12 2.24 -22.43
C LEU A 68 18.15 1.18 -22.79
N ALA A 69 17.76 0.34 -23.75
CA ALA A 69 18.68 -0.45 -24.56
C ALA A 69 19.15 0.42 -25.72
#